data_AF-A0A6A6HUQ7-F1
#
_entry.id   AF-A0A6A6HUQ7-F1
#
_cell.length_a   1.000
_cell.length_b   1.000
_cell.length_c   1.000
_cell.angle_alpha   90.00
_cell.angle_beta   90.00
_cell.angle_gamma   90.00
#
_symmetry.space_group_name_H-M   'P 1'
#
loop_
_entity.id
_entity.type
_entity.pdbx_description
1 polymer ?
#
loop_
_entity_poly.entity_id
_entity_poly.type
_entity_poly.pdbx_seq_one_letter_code
_entity_poly.pdbx_strand_id
1 'polypeptide(L)'
;MERESGCQRCVLLNKTACQPGPDGVCAECRVPVQSGGADGDDCVHGCLPCESKTALSRRMEGAFDPYTKQIDHTEWVLRQGEDAFVLVADYSSFPQVDLERHFVRDVPQFQKPDVGLHTARLEFLEQFDTLSQRWHRLFETWTEDTFTRAAAFQKSFIDQASNAELPDDEKWVILNALRCLVTLRDIDELALNMDKFDESYPIATTLAESGFQSGVGGHRARPRIDVLHFSYAELDSRYKETRIDPSATLSKLLPTTFSAAQSLLLRGRPKDWSAIFYVLLILFHVEGDLQSCGDLTTAFESAQVVVKEALHDLVRSFLFCCGGPGQGLHPFLEHFDEEWYKLMVGADADPIYAEHYAWHHERWMENEAPPRYDPYDLDSFMETLWQYAYGYIS
;
A
#
# COMPACT_ATOMS: atom_id res chain seq x y z
N MET A 1 24.17 13.92 -4.39
CA MET A 1 24.45 13.86 -5.83
C MET A 1 23.10 13.94 -6.53
N GLU A 2 22.68 15.16 -6.87
CA GLU A 2 21.35 15.43 -7.46
C GLU A 2 21.33 15.02 -8.93
N ARG A 3 20.71 13.87 -9.22
CA ARG A 3 20.21 13.49 -10.54
C ARG A 3 18.75 13.04 -10.38
N GLU A 4 17.89 13.93 -9.91
CA GLU A 4 16.42 13.69 -9.88
C GLU A 4 15.67 14.48 -10.97
N SER A 5 16.35 14.86 -12.06
CA SER A 5 15.73 15.66 -13.12
C SER A 5 15.01 14.83 -14.20
N GLY A 6 14.50 13.64 -13.88
CA GLY A 6 13.84 12.76 -14.85
C GLY A 6 12.84 11.78 -14.24
N CYS A 7 11.99 11.17 -15.09
CA CYS A 7 11.08 10.11 -14.65
C CYS A 7 11.86 8.86 -14.20
N GLN A 8 11.23 8.00 -13.40
CA GLN A 8 11.88 6.83 -12.82
C GLN A 8 12.53 5.91 -13.87
N ARG A 9 11.88 5.70 -15.03
CA ARG A 9 12.45 4.90 -16.13
C ARG A 9 13.72 5.50 -16.69
N CYS A 10 13.76 6.82 -16.92
CA CYS A 10 14.98 7.49 -17.39
C CYS A 10 16.11 7.38 -16.37
N VAL A 11 15.80 7.50 -15.08
CA VAL A 11 16.78 7.34 -13.99
C VAL A 11 17.35 5.92 -13.99
N LEU A 12 16.49 4.90 -14.08
CA LEU A 12 16.90 3.49 -14.15
C LEU A 12 17.77 3.19 -15.39
N LEU A 13 17.46 3.81 -16.53
CA LEU A 13 18.24 3.69 -17.76
C LEU A 13 19.51 4.55 -17.78
N ASN A 14 19.88 5.20 -16.66
CA ASN A 14 21.02 6.10 -16.53
C ASN A 14 21.04 7.23 -17.59
N LYS A 15 19.85 7.70 -18.01
CA LYS A 15 19.73 8.80 -18.97
C LYS A 15 20.03 10.13 -18.28
N THR A 16 20.77 10.99 -18.95
CA THR A 16 21.19 12.30 -18.40
C THR A 16 20.07 13.33 -18.35
N ALA A 17 19.02 13.16 -19.16
CA ALA A 17 17.84 14.02 -19.16
C ALA A 17 16.61 13.26 -19.66
N CYS A 18 15.46 13.54 -19.06
CA CYS A 18 14.15 13.10 -19.55
C CYS A 18 13.73 14.02 -20.70
N GLN A 19 13.52 13.47 -21.89
CA GLN A 19 13.05 14.24 -23.04
C GLN A 19 11.53 14.12 -23.14
N PRO A 20 10.76 15.21 -22.94
CA PRO A 20 9.32 15.19 -23.16
C PRO A 20 9.05 15.02 -24.66
N GLY A 21 8.13 14.11 -24.98
CA GLY A 21 7.57 13.96 -26.31
C GLY A 21 6.55 15.06 -26.64
N PRO A 22 6.00 15.07 -27.86
CA PRO A 22 5.06 16.09 -28.33
C PRO A 22 3.75 16.24 -27.53
N ASP A 23 3.39 15.27 -26.67
CA ASP A 23 2.23 15.30 -25.76
C ASP A 23 2.62 15.53 -24.29
N GLY A 24 3.90 15.79 -24.01
CA GLY A 24 4.43 15.92 -22.65
C GLY A 24 4.85 14.60 -21.98
N VAL A 25 4.59 13.43 -22.58
CA VAL A 25 5.03 12.13 -22.07
C VAL A 25 6.49 11.88 -22.41
N CYS A 26 7.27 11.34 -21.47
CA CYS A 26 8.66 10.98 -21.69
C CYS A 26 8.86 10.07 -22.91
N ALA A 27 9.79 10.43 -23.80
CA ALA A 27 10.09 9.66 -25.01
C ALA A 27 10.53 8.22 -24.73
N GLU A 28 11.19 7.94 -23.61
CA GLU A 28 11.60 6.59 -23.20
C GLU A 28 10.45 5.77 -22.62
N CYS A 29 9.38 6.45 -22.19
CA CYS A 29 8.16 5.81 -21.69
C CYS A 29 7.14 5.56 -22.81
N ARG A 30 7.34 6.18 -23.96
CA ARG A 30 6.60 5.87 -25.18
C ARG A 30 7.07 4.55 -25.75
N VAL A 31 6.11 3.77 -26.20
CA VAL A 31 6.33 2.52 -26.90
C VAL A 31 5.86 2.74 -28.33
N PRO A 32 6.67 2.42 -29.35
CA PRO A 32 6.19 2.45 -30.71
C PRO A 32 5.11 1.37 -30.85
N VAL A 33 3.84 1.77 -30.79
CA VAL A 33 2.72 0.87 -31.09
C VAL A 33 2.82 0.53 -32.58
N GLN A 34 3.07 -0.73 -32.89
CA GLN A 34 2.91 -1.24 -34.25
C GLN A 34 1.44 -1.58 -34.47
N SER A 35 0.56 -0.58 -34.56
CA SER A 35 -0.84 -0.79 -34.95
C SER A 35 -1.14 -0.05 -36.24
N GLY A 36 -1.40 -0.81 -37.29
CA GLY A 36 -2.06 -0.35 -38.51
C GLY A 36 -3.58 -0.22 -38.32
N GLY A 37 -4.03 0.31 -37.18
CA GLY A 37 -5.43 0.59 -36.87
C GLY A 37 -5.72 2.08 -37.05
N ALA A 38 -6.77 2.42 -37.79
CA ALA A 38 -7.07 3.78 -38.22
C ALA A 38 -7.83 4.63 -37.17
N ASP A 39 -8.05 4.13 -35.96
CA ASP A 39 -8.85 4.80 -34.94
C ASP A 39 -7.96 5.31 -33.80
N GLY A 40 -7.90 6.64 -33.68
CA GLY A 40 -6.92 7.39 -32.88
C GLY A 40 -7.11 7.38 -31.37
N ASP A 41 -7.48 6.24 -30.77
CA ASP A 41 -7.57 6.06 -29.30
C ASP A 41 -6.48 5.12 -28.74
N ASP A 42 -5.45 4.79 -29.55
CA ASP A 42 -4.35 3.85 -29.28
C ASP A 42 -3.38 4.24 -28.13
N CYS A 43 -3.67 5.28 -27.35
CA CYS A 43 -2.76 5.78 -26.30
C CYS A 43 -2.78 4.95 -25.01
N VAL A 44 -3.84 4.18 -24.73
CA VAL A 44 -3.96 3.37 -23.50
C VAL A 44 -2.89 2.27 -23.44
N HIS A 45 -2.45 1.77 -24.59
CA HIS A 45 -1.40 0.73 -24.69
C HIS A 45 -0.03 1.25 -25.13
N GLY A 46 0.08 2.53 -25.51
CA GLY A 46 1.30 3.09 -26.12
C GLY A 46 2.25 3.81 -25.17
N CYS A 47 1.85 4.09 -23.93
CA CYS A 47 2.67 4.84 -22.97
C CYS A 47 2.69 4.17 -21.60
N LEU A 48 3.90 3.88 -21.11
CA LEU A 48 4.13 3.49 -19.73
C LEU A 48 3.93 4.72 -18.81
N PRO A 49 2.98 4.71 -17.86
CA PRO A 49 2.84 5.81 -16.91
C PRO A 49 4.06 5.83 -15.99
N CYS A 50 4.84 6.90 -16.08
CA CYS A 50 6.08 7.02 -15.33
C CYS A 50 6.33 8.49 -15.01
N GLU A 51 6.25 8.83 -13.72
CA GLU A 51 6.62 10.14 -13.20
C GLU A 51 7.94 10.07 -12.43
N SER A 52 8.40 11.19 -11.85
CA SER A 52 9.58 11.18 -10.98
C SER A 52 9.19 10.85 -9.53
N LYS A 53 10.11 10.26 -8.76
CA LYS A 53 9.92 10.00 -7.31
C LYS A 53 9.50 11.27 -6.58
N THR A 54 10.12 12.41 -6.91
CA THR A 54 9.82 13.72 -6.32
C THR A 54 8.41 14.23 -6.66
N ALA A 55 7.92 14.00 -7.88
CA ALA A 55 6.59 14.43 -8.30
C ALA A 55 5.51 13.62 -7.56
N LEU A 56 5.65 12.30 -7.55
CA LEU A 56 4.78 11.38 -6.81
C LEU A 56 4.77 11.72 -5.32
N SER A 57 5.95 11.92 -4.71
CA SER A 57 6.08 12.29 -3.30
C SER A 57 5.39 13.61 -3.01
N ARG A 58 5.59 14.64 -3.83
CA ARG A 58 4.93 15.94 -3.65
C ARG A 58 3.41 15.83 -3.74
N ARG A 59 2.89 15.07 -4.70
CA ARG A 59 1.45 14.89 -4.91
C ARG A 59 0.80 14.17 -3.73
N MET A 60 1.41 13.09 -3.25
CA MET A 60 0.91 12.32 -2.10
C MET A 60 1.07 13.06 -0.78
N GLU A 61 2.25 13.62 -0.50
CA GLU A 61 2.49 14.37 0.74
C GLU A 61 1.56 15.59 0.84
N GLY A 62 1.37 16.31 -0.27
CA GLY A 62 0.47 17.46 -0.35
C GLY A 62 -1.01 17.11 -0.23
N ALA A 63 -1.40 15.84 -0.36
CA ALA A 63 -2.77 15.41 -0.09
C ALA A 63 -3.07 15.28 1.41
N PHE A 64 -2.04 14.99 2.22
CA PHE A 64 -2.14 14.94 3.68
C PHE A 64 -1.87 16.29 4.34
N ASP A 65 -0.91 17.07 3.83
CA ASP A 65 -0.51 18.37 4.38
C ASP A 65 -1.38 19.51 3.82
N PRO A 66 -1.94 20.43 4.63
CA PRO A 66 -1.81 20.60 6.08
C PRO A 66 -2.87 19.89 6.92
N TYR A 67 -3.70 19.07 6.31
CA TYR A 67 -4.92 18.56 6.91
C TYR A 67 -4.71 17.48 7.96
N THR A 68 -3.62 16.72 7.91
CA THR A 68 -3.35 15.62 8.85
C THR A 68 -1.90 15.63 9.28
N LYS A 69 -1.68 15.52 10.61
CA LYS A 69 -0.36 15.34 11.20
C LYS A 69 -0.40 14.26 12.26
N GLN A 70 0.32 13.18 12.01
CA GLN A 70 0.53 12.12 13.00
C GLN A 70 1.56 12.56 14.03
N ILE A 71 1.18 12.58 15.31
CA ILE A 71 2.05 13.01 16.41
C ILE A 71 2.82 11.80 16.95
N ASP A 72 2.13 10.68 17.15
CA ASP A 72 2.71 9.37 17.44
C ASP A 72 1.78 8.24 16.93
N HIS A 73 1.98 7.02 17.41
CA HIS A 73 1.21 5.83 17.03
C HIS A 73 -0.25 5.83 17.54
N THR A 74 -0.59 6.76 18.42
CA THR A 74 -1.88 6.83 19.11
C THR A 74 -2.54 8.20 19.00
N GLU A 75 -1.86 9.19 18.44
CA GLU A 75 -2.31 10.58 18.42
C GLU A 75 -2.19 11.19 17.02
N TRP A 76 -3.32 11.69 16.50
CA TRP A 76 -3.42 12.32 15.18
C TRP A 76 -4.08 13.69 15.30
N VAL A 77 -3.44 14.70 14.72
CA VAL A 77 -4.05 16.02 14.51
C VAL A 77 -4.73 16.01 13.16
N LEU A 78 -6.03 16.25 13.14
CA LEU A 78 -6.84 16.38 11.93
C LEU A 78 -7.38 17.82 11.83
N ARG A 79 -7.30 18.40 10.63
CA ARG A 79 -7.83 19.72 10.31
C ARG A 79 -8.94 19.57 9.28
N GLN A 80 -10.03 20.29 9.48
CA GLN A 80 -11.19 20.31 8.59
C GLN A 80 -11.80 21.71 8.59
N GLY A 81 -11.79 22.38 7.44
CA GLY A 81 -12.34 23.75 7.33
C GLY A 81 -11.56 24.77 8.17
N GLU A 82 -12.25 25.39 9.15
CA GLU A 82 -11.64 26.30 10.14
C GLU A 82 -11.37 25.62 11.49
N ASP A 83 -11.72 24.35 11.62
CA ASP A 83 -11.57 23.58 12.84
C ASP A 83 -10.38 22.63 12.74
N ALA A 84 -9.90 22.23 13.92
CA ALA A 84 -8.99 21.13 14.03
C ALA A 84 -9.09 20.46 15.40
N PHE A 85 -8.83 19.16 15.39
CA PHE A 85 -9.03 18.29 16.53
C PHE A 85 -7.89 17.28 16.60
N VAL A 86 -7.77 16.68 17.77
CA VAL A 86 -6.81 15.63 18.04
C VAL A 86 -7.57 14.37 18.41
N LEU A 87 -7.33 13.33 17.62
CA LEU A 87 -7.78 11.98 17.92
C LEU A 87 -6.72 11.29 18.76
N VAL A 88 -7.12 10.73 19.90
CA VAL A 88 -6.25 9.97 20.80
C VAL A 88 -6.83 8.57 21.01
N ALA A 89 -6.07 7.54 20.64
CA ALA A 89 -6.35 6.14 20.91
C ALA A 89 -5.60 5.70 22.18
N ASP A 90 -6.30 5.63 23.31
CA ASP A 90 -5.74 5.25 24.59
C ASP A 90 -5.89 3.73 24.85
N TYR A 91 -4.74 3.07 24.90
CA TYR A 91 -4.58 1.64 25.16
C TYR A 91 -4.18 1.31 26.60
N SER A 92 -4.06 2.32 27.48
CA SER A 92 -3.49 2.17 28.83
C SER A 92 -4.26 1.23 29.77
N SER A 93 -5.52 0.93 29.46
CA SER A 93 -6.35 0.00 30.22
C SER A 93 -6.09 -1.48 29.87
N PHE A 94 -5.36 -1.78 28.79
CA PHE A 94 -5.05 -3.14 28.38
C PHE A 94 -3.70 -3.61 28.95
N PRO A 95 -3.63 -4.83 29.52
CA PRO A 95 -2.36 -5.49 29.81
C PRO A 95 -1.50 -5.63 28.54
N GLN A 96 -0.18 -5.51 28.69
CA GLN A 96 0.77 -5.65 27.58
C GLN A 96 0.60 -6.97 26.79
N VAL A 97 0.28 -8.07 27.49
CA VAL A 97 0.04 -9.38 26.88
C VAL A 97 -1.17 -9.37 25.94
N ASP A 98 -2.20 -8.60 26.28
CA ASP A 98 -3.40 -8.48 25.44
C ASP A 98 -3.10 -7.57 24.26
N LEU A 99 -2.32 -6.50 24.47
CA LEU A 99 -1.85 -5.65 23.38
C LEU A 99 -1.05 -6.45 22.35
N GLU A 100 -0.15 -7.31 22.82
CA GLU A 100 0.69 -8.18 21.98
C GLU A 100 -0.08 -9.30 21.30
N ARG A 101 -1.28 -9.64 21.77
CA ARG A 101 -2.13 -10.69 21.19
C ARG A 101 -3.13 -10.15 20.18
N HIS A 102 -3.64 -8.94 20.41
CA HIS A 102 -4.80 -8.42 19.69
C HIS A 102 -4.50 -7.26 18.74
N PHE A 103 -3.30 -6.66 18.78
CA PHE A 103 -2.96 -5.54 17.91
C PHE A 103 -1.79 -5.86 17.00
N VAL A 104 -1.78 -5.27 15.81
CA VAL A 104 -0.60 -5.27 14.94
C VAL A 104 0.15 -3.95 15.20
N ARG A 105 1.36 -4.03 15.74
CA ARG A 105 2.21 -2.87 15.97
C ARG A 105 3.00 -2.52 14.70
N ASP A 106 3.27 -1.25 14.45
CA ASP A 106 4.16 -0.81 13.37
C ASP A 106 5.65 -0.91 13.78
N VAL A 107 6.56 -0.91 12.80
CA VAL A 107 8.02 -1.06 12.95
C VAL A 107 8.64 -0.14 14.01
N PRO A 108 8.33 1.17 14.10
CA PRO A 108 8.97 2.04 15.08
C PRO A 108 8.67 1.63 16.54
N GLN A 109 7.57 0.92 16.79
CA GLN A 109 7.22 0.44 18.13
C GLN A 109 8.09 -0.74 18.60
N PHE A 110 8.84 -1.37 17.69
CA PHE A 110 9.82 -2.41 17.99
C PHE A 110 11.25 -1.88 18.16
N GLN A 111 11.49 -0.62 17.79
CA GLN A 111 12.81 -0.01 17.90
C GLN A 111 13.15 0.24 19.37
N LYS A 112 14.03 -0.62 19.91
CA LYS A 112 14.65 -0.45 21.23
C LYS A 112 16.12 -0.04 21.03
N PRO A 113 16.77 0.60 22.01
CA PRO A 113 18.18 1.00 21.90
C PRO A 113 19.13 -0.12 21.45
N ASP A 114 18.80 -1.38 21.80
CA ASP A 114 19.61 -2.56 21.50
C ASP A 114 19.08 -3.40 20.31
N VAL A 115 17.94 -3.04 19.71
CA VAL A 115 17.31 -3.78 18.61
C VAL A 115 17.53 -3.02 17.30
N GLY A 116 18.30 -3.64 16.39
CA GLY A 116 18.55 -3.06 15.08
C GLY A 116 17.28 -2.96 14.21
N LEU A 117 17.25 -2.01 13.29
CA LEU A 117 16.12 -1.77 12.38
C LEU A 117 15.71 -3.04 11.60
N HIS A 118 16.68 -3.85 11.19
CA HIS A 118 16.41 -5.11 10.51
C HIS A 118 15.60 -6.08 11.39
N THR A 119 15.97 -6.25 12.65
CA THR A 119 15.24 -7.09 13.61
C THR A 119 13.85 -6.54 13.87
N ALA A 120 13.69 -5.22 14.07
CA ALA A 120 12.38 -4.59 14.22
C ALA A 120 11.45 -4.83 13.02
N ARG A 121 12.00 -4.83 11.80
CA ARG A 121 11.25 -5.15 10.58
C ARG A 121 10.83 -6.62 10.49
N LEU A 122 11.68 -7.55 10.94
CA LEU A 122 11.33 -8.97 11.01
C LEU A 122 10.25 -9.21 12.08
N GLU A 123 10.40 -8.63 13.27
CA GLU A 123 9.38 -8.70 14.34
C GLU A 123 8.03 -8.14 13.87
N PHE A 124 8.03 -7.07 13.06
CA PHE A 124 6.82 -6.57 12.42
C PHE A 124 6.15 -7.62 11.52
N LEU A 125 6.92 -8.27 10.63
CA LEU A 125 6.40 -9.30 9.70
C LEU A 125 5.94 -10.58 10.42
N GLU A 126 6.56 -10.95 11.54
CA GLU A 126 6.16 -12.10 12.36
C GLU A 126 4.76 -11.97 12.94
N GLN A 127 4.24 -10.76 13.13
CA GLN A 127 2.87 -10.57 13.62
C GLN A 127 1.80 -11.12 12.67
N PHE A 128 2.10 -11.18 11.36
CA PHE A 128 1.19 -11.67 10.34
C PHE A 128 1.00 -13.20 10.39
N ASP A 129 1.91 -13.94 11.03
CA ASP A 129 1.77 -15.38 11.23
C ASP A 129 0.57 -15.71 12.16
N THR A 130 0.09 -14.71 12.93
CA THR A 130 -1.08 -14.83 13.81
C THR A 130 -2.15 -13.78 13.48
N LEU A 131 -2.26 -13.37 12.21
CA LEU A 131 -3.13 -12.26 11.82
C LEU A 131 -4.59 -12.47 12.21
N SER A 132 -5.13 -13.67 12.00
CA SER A 132 -6.52 -14.05 12.34
C SER A 132 -6.85 -13.93 13.84
N GLN A 133 -5.83 -13.88 14.70
CA GLN A 133 -5.99 -13.63 16.13
C GLN A 133 -5.97 -12.13 16.47
N ARG A 134 -5.17 -11.35 15.73
CA ARG A 134 -4.98 -9.91 15.91
C ARG A 134 -6.13 -9.13 15.28
N TRP A 135 -6.33 -9.34 13.98
CA TRP A 135 -7.35 -8.70 13.14
C TRP A 135 -8.59 -9.57 12.96
N HIS A 136 -9.00 -10.25 14.04
CA HIS A 136 -10.04 -11.27 14.00
C HIS A 136 -11.29 -10.88 13.20
N ARG A 137 -11.50 -11.51 12.04
CA ARG A 137 -12.63 -11.28 11.11
C ARG A 137 -12.76 -9.83 10.63
N LEU A 138 -11.66 -9.07 10.62
CA LEU A 138 -11.62 -7.78 9.95
C LEU A 138 -11.60 -7.94 8.43
N PHE A 139 -10.98 -9.02 7.97
CA PHE A 139 -10.85 -9.36 6.58
C PHE A 139 -11.48 -10.72 6.31
N GLU A 140 -11.82 -10.98 5.06
CA GLU A 140 -12.15 -12.33 4.62
C GLU A 140 -10.94 -13.25 4.82
N THR A 141 -11.18 -14.54 5.07
CA THR A 141 -10.12 -15.53 5.32
C THR A 141 -9.08 -15.54 4.20
N TRP A 142 -9.55 -15.31 2.97
CA TRP A 142 -8.74 -15.16 1.78
C TRP A 142 -7.72 -14.00 1.88
N THR A 143 -8.20 -12.82 2.27
CA THR A 143 -7.39 -11.62 2.42
C THR A 143 -6.38 -11.79 3.56
N GLU A 144 -6.79 -12.43 4.67
CA GLU A 144 -5.87 -12.77 5.76
C GLU A 144 -4.74 -13.72 5.30
N ASP A 145 -5.05 -14.76 4.51
CA ASP A 145 -4.03 -15.67 3.94
C ASP A 145 -3.09 -14.93 2.97
N THR A 146 -3.63 -14.01 2.17
CA THR A 146 -2.86 -13.16 1.27
C THR A 146 -1.83 -12.32 2.04
N PHE A 147 -2.23 -11.65 3.13
CA PHE A 147 -1.30 -10.85 3.94
C PHE A 147 -0.26 -11.71 4.66
N THR A 148 -0.67 -12.88 5.15
CA THR A 148 0.23 -13.86 5.79
C THR A 148 1.31 -14.32 4.80
N ARG A 149 0.91 -14.69 3.58
CA ARG A 149 1.83 -15.09 2.52
C ARG A 149 2.70 -13.94 2.03
N ALA A 150 2.16 -12.73 1.93
CA ALA A 150 2.93 -11.53 1.58
C ALA A 150 4.08 -11.30 2.59
N ALA A 151 3.78 -11.42 3.89
CA ALA A 151 4.79 -11.28 4.94
C ALA A 151 5.86 -12.39 4.87
N ALA A 152 5.45 -13.66 4.67
CA ALA A 152 6.38 -14.79 4.50
C ALA A 152 7.27 -14.63 3.25
N PHE A 153 6.69 -14.18 2.14
CA PHE A 153 7.41 -13.90 0.91
C PHE A 153 8.43 -12.76 1.12
N GLN A 154 8.03 -11.67 1.78
CA GLN A 154 8.92 -10.55 2.09
C GLN A 154 10.13 -11.00 2.92
N LYS A 155 9.95 -11.85 3.95
CA LYS A 155 11.05 -12.42 4.76
C LYS A 155 12.08 -13.13 3.85
N SER A 156 11.60 -13.99 2.96
CA SER A 156 12.45 -14.75 2.02
C SER A 156 13.09 -13.88 0.93
N PHE A 157 12.38 -12.87 0.45
CA PHE A 157 12.86 -11.92 -0.56
C PHE A 157 14.10 -11.16 -0.07
N ILE A 158 14.14 -10.80 1.21
CA ILE A 158 15.28 -10.06 1.80
C ILE A 158 16.51 -10.93 1.90
N ASP A 159 16.37 -12.17 2.34
CA ASP A 159 17.49 -13.11 2.46
C ASP A 159 18.24 -13.25 1.14
N GLN A 160 17.51 -13.24 0.03
CA GLN A 160 18.08 -13.32 -1.32
C GLN A 160 18.53 -11.96 -1.86
N ALA A 161 17.81 -10.88 -1.54
CA ALA A 161 18.20 -9.52 -1.88
C ALA A 161 19.48 -9.08 -1.15
N SER A 162 19.92 -9.78 -0.10
CA SER A 162 21.25 -9.64 0.51
C SER A 162 22.38 -9.75 -0.51
N ASN A 163 22.19 -10.53 -1.58
CA ASN A 163 23.17 -10.72 -2.65
C ASN A 163 23.06 -9.67 -3.77
N ALA A 164 22.02 -8.84 -3.78
CA ALA A 164 21.79 -7.79 -4.76
C ALA A 164 21.88 -6.40 -4.11
N GLU A 165 22.56 -5.45 -4.76
CA GLU A 165 22.63 -4.05 -4.30
C GLU A 165 21.30 -3.30 -4.57
N LEU A 166 20.21 -3.77 -3.97
CA LEU A 166 18.93 -3.05 -4.01
C LEU A 166 18.92 -1.92 -2.96
N PRO A 167 18.35 -0.73 -3.31
CA PRO A 167 17.96 0.28 -2.34
C PRO A 167 17.08 -0.28 -1.22
N ASP A 168 17.21 0.27 -0.01
CA ASP A 168 16.51 -0.24 1.18
C ASP A 168 14.97 -0.21 1.01
N ASP A 169 14.42 0.88 0.46
CA ASP A 169 12.97 1.02 0.20
C ASP A 169 12.40 -0.11 -0.67
N GLU A 170 13.20 -0.60 -1.63
CA GLU A 170 12.80 -1.66 -2.55
C GLU A 170 12.99 -3.06 -1.96
N LYS A 171 14.03 -3.24 -1.13
CA LYS A 171 14.21 -4.49 -0.37
C LYS A 171 13.03 -4.80 0.52
N TRP A 172 12.37 -3.77 1.03
CA TRP A 172 11.28 -3.85 1.99
C TRP A 172 9.93 -3.38 1.42
N VAL A 173 9.71 -3.54 0.12
CA VAL A 173 8.53 -2.97 -0.56
C VAL A 173 7.19 -3.51 -0.05
N ILE A 174 7.08 -4.83 0.20
CA ILE A 174 5.85 -5.43 0.75
C ILE A 174 5.69 -5.00 2.20
N LEU A 175 6.77 -4.99 2.98
CA LEU A 175 6.73 -4.49 4.35
C LEU A 175 6.21 -3.06 4.38
N ASN A 176 6.69 -2.16 3.52
CA ASN A 176 6.23 -0.78 3.47
C ASN A 176 4.73 -0.68 3.11
N ALA A 177 4.23 -1.52 2.20
CA ALA A 177 2.80 -1.62 1.90
C ALA A 177 1.98 -2.08 3.12
N LEU A 178 2.44 -3.13 3.82
CA LEU A 178 1.80 -3.63 5.04
C LEU A 178 1.80 -2.57 6.15
N ARG A 179 2.86 -1.77 6.27
CA ARG A 179 2.91 -0.65 7.23
C ARG A 179 1.90 0.44 6.91
N CYS A 180 1.69 0.76 5.61
CA CYS A 180 0.62 1.66 5.19
C CYS A 180 -0.75 1.11 5.62
N LEU A 181 -1.00 -0.18 5.37
CA LEU A 181 -2.25 -0.84 5.77
C LEU A 181 -2.46 -0.79 7.28
N VAL A 182 -1.49 -1.20 8.08
CA VAL A 182 -1.59 -1.18 9.55
C VAL A 182 -1.90 0.22 10.06
N THR A 183 -1.19 1.24 9.57
CA THR A 183 -1.36 2.62 10.03
C THR A 183 -2.72 3.19 9.64
N LEU A 184 -3.23 2.89 8.44
CA LEU A 184 -4.57 3.31 8.02
C LEU A 184 -5.66 2.53 8.74
N ARG A 185 -5.44 1.25 8.98
CA ARG A 185 -6.42 0.41 9.66
C ARG A 185 -6.67 0.91 11.07
N ASP A 186 -5.61 1.30 11.79
CA ASP A 186 -5.77 1.94 13.10
C ASP A 186 -6.69 3.16 13.01
N ILE A 187 -6.57 3.97 11.95
CA ILE A 187 -7.42 5.15 11.73
C ILE A 187 -8.84 4.77 11.32
N ASP A 188 -9.02 3.80 10.42
CA ASP A 188 -10.34 3.31 10.00
C ASP A 188 -11.12 2.71 11.19
N GLU A 189 -10.43 1.99 12.06
CA GLU A 189 -11.02 1.51 13.30
C GLU A 189 -11.50 2.65 14.20
N LEU A 190 -10.78 3.78 14.25
CA LEU A 190 -11.26 4.98 14.93
C LEU A 190 -12.47 5.57 14.20
N ALA A 191 -12.43 5.67 12.87
CA ALA A 191 -13.49 6.20 12.02
C ALA A 191 -14.82 5.47 12.21
N LEU A 192 -14.80 4.14 12.18
CA LEU A 192 -15.98 3.28 12.39
C LEU A 192 -16.63 3.45 13.76
N ASN A 193 -15.88 3.98 14.73
CA ASN A 193 -16.35 4.24 16.08
C ASN A 193 -16.74 5.71 16.31
N MET A 194 -16.57 6.54 15.30
CA MET A 194 -17.02 7.93 15.23
C MET A 194 -18.34 7.95 14.46
N ASP A 195 -19.49 7.97 15.15
CA ASP A 195 -20.75 8.32 14.48
C ASP A 195 -20.56 9.71 13.85
N LYS A 196 -20.83 9.81 12.53
CA LYS A 196 -20.62 10.99 11.65
C LYS A 196 -20.38 12.27 12.43
N PHE A 197 -19.16 12.77 12.35
CA PHE A 197 -18.69 13.93 13.09
C PHE A 197 -19.71 15.08 12.98
N ASP A 198 -20.25 15.51 14.12
CA ASP A 198 -21.10 16.68 14.20
C ASP A 198 -20.28 17.78 14.89
N GLU A 199 -20.23 18.97 14.28
CA GLU A 199 -19.55 20.16 14.79
C GLU A 199 -20.04 20.56 16.21
N SER A 200 -21.12 19.93 16.70
CA SER A 200 -21.66 20.09 18.05
C SER A 200 -20.93 19.35 19.17
N TYR A 201 -19.90 18.53 18.89
CA TYR A 201 -19.17 17.80 19.93
C TYR A 201 -18.46 18.76 20.92
N PRO A 202 -18.56 18.50 22.24
CA PRO A 202 -17.88 19.30 23.24
C PRO A 202 -16.35 19.19 23.14
N ILE A 203 -15.65 20.19 23.72
CA ILE A 203 -14.19 20.39 23.68
C ILE A 203 -13.38 19.10 23.92
N ALA A 204 -13.86 18.21 24.77
CA ALA A 204 -13.33 16.87 24.93
C ALA A 204 -14.47 15.86 24.99
N THR A 205 -14.45 14.87 24.10
CA THR A 205 -15.46 13.80 24.04
C THR A 205 -14.76 12.45 24.03
N THR A 206 -15.15 11.57 24.97
CA THR A 206 -14.80 10.15 24.88
C THR A 206 -15.85 9.45 24.03
N LEU A 207 -15.46 9.00 22.84
CA LEU A 207 -16.35 8.37 21.87
C LEU A 207 -16.50 6.87 22.12
N ALA A 208 -15.48 6.26 22.71
CA ALA A 208 -15.45 4.84 23.01
C ALA A 208 -14.81 4.61 24.36
N GLU A 209 -15.45 3.82 25.22
CA GLU A 209 -14.77 3.25 26.38
C GLU A 209 -13.91 2.07 25.94
N SER A 210 -12.76 1.88 26.60
CA SER A 210 -11.91 0.74 26.32
C SER A 210 -12.61 -0.55 26.71
N GLY A 211 -12.54 -1.57 25.88
CA GLY A 211 -13.11 -2.87 26.22
C GLY A 211 -12.81 -3.95 25.21
N PHE A 212 -13.21 -5.16 25.56
CA PHE A 212 -13.23 -6.27 24.63
C PHE A 212 -14.62 -6.39 23.99
N GLN A 213 -14.70 -6.09 22.70
CA GLN A 213 -15.92 -6.34 21.97
C GLN A 213 -16.06 -7.84 21.73
N SER A 214 -17.12 -8.42 22.29
CA SER A 214 -17.44 -9.84 22.11
C SER A 214 -18.14 -10.03 20.76
N GLY A 215 -17.58 -10.89 19.91
CA GLY A 215 -18.17 -11.29 18.65
C GLY A 215 -18.34 -12.82 18.58
N VAL A 216 -19.04 -13.31 17.55
CA VAL A 216 -19.10 -14.74 17.26
C VAL A 216 -17.69 -15.20 16.86
N GLY A 217 -16.96 -15.85 17.78
CA GLY A 217 -15.61 -16.39 17.51
C GLY A 217 -14.47 -15.83 18.36
N GLY A 218 -14.68 -14.77 19.17
CA GLY A 218 -13.65 -14.24 20.04
C GLY A 218 -13.88 -12.82 20.55
N HIS A 219 -12.83 -12.25 21.15
CA HIS A 219 -12.78 -10.88 21.67
C HIS A 219 -11.80 -10.05 20.84
N ARG A 220 -12.22 -8.84 20.44
CA ARG A 220 -11.34 -7.81 19.88
C ARG A 220 -11.14 -6.70 20.89
N ALA A 221 -9.90 -6.28 21.11
CA ALA A 221 -9.59 -5.16 21.99
C ALA A 221 -9.89 -3.84 21.26
N ARG A 222 -10.64 -2.95 21.91
CA ARG A 222 -10.99 -1.62 21.41
C ARG A 222 -10.38 -0.57 22.33
N PRO A 223 -9.52 0.35 21.84
CA PRO A 223 -8.98 1.42 22.66
C PRO A 223 -10.10 2.33 23.18
N ARG A 224 -9.80 3.06 24.25
CA ARG A 224 -10.57 4.25 24.55
C ARG A 224 -10.24 5.30 23.49
N ILE A 225 -11.24 5.97 22.95
CA ILE A 225 -11.05 6.98 21.91
C ILE A 225 -11.48 8.32 22.46
N ASP A 226 -10.56 9.27 22.52
CA ASP A 226 -10.83 10.64 22.92
C ASP A 226 -10.64 11.58 21.73
N VAL A 227 -11.55 12.54 21.59
CA VAL A 227 -11.46 13.66 20.64
C VAL A 227 -11.27 14.94 21.44
N LEU A 228 -10.23 15.70 21.10
CA LEU A 228 -9.91 16.98 21.73
C LEU A 228 -9.98 18.10 20.69
N HIS A 229 -10.84 19.08 20.91
CA HIS A 229 -10.96 20.25 20.02
C HIS A 229 -10.00 21.36 20.46
N PHE A 230 -9.37 21.99 19.47
CA PHE A 230 -8.43 23.08 19.70
C PHE A 230 -8.62 24.17 18.65
N SER A 231 -8.29 25.41 18.99
CA SER A 231 -8.06 26.43 17.96
C SER A 231 -6.75 26.14 17.19
N TYR A 232 -6.63 26.62 15.95
CA TYR A 232 -5.38 26.47 15.18
C TYR A 232 -4.14 26.98 15.90
N ALA A 233 -4.25 28.12 16.58
CA ALA A 233 -3.13 28.71 17.32
C ALA A 233 -2.66 27.80 18.47
N GLU A 234 -3.60 27.12 19.15
CA GLU A 234 -3.29 26.17 20.21
C GLU A 234 -2.62 24.92 19.64
N LEU A 235 -3.10 24.38 18.52
CA LEU A 235 -2.51 23.21 17.86
C LEU A 235 -1.08 23.45 17.43
N ASP A 236 -0.81 24.57 16.75
CA ASP A 236 0.54 24.89 16.28
C ASP A 236 1.51 25.10 17.45
N SER A 237 1.01 25.60 18.59
CA SER A 237 1.81 25.75 19.81
C SER A 237 2.08 24.42 20.53
N ARG A 238 1.08 23.53 20.60
CA ARG A 238 1.11 22.30 21.40
C ARG A 238 1.70 21.11 20.64
N TYR A 239 1.50 21.07 19.33
CA TYR A 239 1.86 19.96 18.45
C TYR A 239 2.84 20.40 17.37
N LYS A 240 3.80 21.26 17.73
CA LYS A 240 4.81 21.77 16.80
C LYS A 240 5.72 20.66 16.28
N GLU A 241 6.14 19.75 17.16
CA GLU A 241 7.03 18.63 16.84
C GLU A 241 6.26 17.31 16.82
N THR A 242 6.59 16.44 15.85
CA THR A 242 6.14 15.05 15.87
C THR A 242 7.06 14.24 16.79
N ARG A 243 6.49 13.27 17.53
CA ARG A 243 7.27 12.32 18.33
C ARG A 243 7.62 11.05 17.56
N ILE A 244 7.05 10.89 16.37
CA ILE A 244 7.37 9.84 15.41
C ILE A 244 8.34 10.35 14.34
N ASP A 245 9.19 9.46 13.83
CA ASP A 245 10.03 9.69 12.66
C ASP A 245 9.12 10.03 11.45
N PRO A 246 9.33 11.16 10.76
CA PRO A 246 8.53 11.52 9.58
C PRO A 246 8.51 10.42 8.50
N SER A 247 9.58 9.63 8.36
CA SER A 247 9.62 8.53 7.40
C SER A 247 8.64 7.39 7.71
N ALA A 248 8.09 7.35 8.93
CA ALA A 248 7.09 6.38 9.36
C ALA A 248 5.65 6.88 9.24
N THR A 249 5.40 8.12 8.80
CA THR A 249 4.03 8.61 8.60
C THR A 249 3.47 8.15 7.26
N LEU A 250 2.14 8.01 7.15
CA LEU A 250 1.47 7.65 5.88
C LEU A 250 1.87 8.56 4.71
N SER A 251 1.99 9.86 4.97
CA SER A 251 2.40 10.86 3.97
C SER A 251 3.77 10.57 3.34
N LYS A 252 4.67 9.87 4.04
CA LYS A 252 5.99 9.46 3.52
C LYS A 252 6.04 8.00 3.10
N LEU A 253 5.35 7.12 3.82
CA LEU A 253 5.31 5.69 3.53
C LEU A 253 4.64 5.41 2.18
N LEU A 254 3.49 6.02 1.90
CA LEU A 254 2.77 5.81 0.63
C LEU A 254 3.64 6.11 -0.60
N PRO A 255 4.18 7.33 -0.78
CA PRO A 255 5.00 7.62 -1.95
C PRO A 255 6.27 6.77 -2.02
N THR A 256 6.83 6.38 -0.87
CA THR A 256 7.98 5.46 -0.81
C THR A 256 7.60 4.09 -1.35
N THR A 257 6.47 3.53 -0.90
CA THR A 257 5.94 2.23 -1.35
C THR A 257 5.66 2.25 -2.85
N PHE A 258 4.90 3.24 -3.35
CA PHE A 258 4.59 3.36 -4.77
C PHE A 258 5.86 3.54 -5.64
N SER A 259 6.80 4.37 -5.19
CA SER A 259 8.06 4.57 -5.91
C SER A 259 8.92 3.30 -5.94
N ALA A 260 8.99 2.58 -4.82
CA ALA A 260 9.74 1.33 -4.73
C ALA A 260 9.12 0.24 -5.63
N ALA A 261 7.79 0.11 -5.61
CA ALA A 261 7.07 -0.82 -6.46
C ALA A 261 7.25 -0.51 -7.96
N GLN A 262 7.09 0.75 -8.35
CA GLN A 262 7.32 1.19 -9.72
C GLN A 262 8.78 0.96 -10.13
N SER A 263 9.76 1.31 -9.29
CA SER A 263 11.18 1.08 -9.58
C SER A 263 11.51 -0.40 -9.83
N LEU A 264 11.03 -1.29 -8.96
CA LEU A 264 11.22 -2.75 -9.11
C LEU A 264 10.61 -3.25 -10.41
N LEU A 265 9.38 -2.85 -10.70
CA LEU A 265 8.66 -3.25 -11.90
C LEU A 265 9.35 -2.78 -13.19
N LEU A 266 9.81 -1.53 -13.22
CA LEU A 266 10.48 -0.92 -14.36
C LEU A 266 11.86 -1.53 -14.69
N ARG A 267 12.42 -2.36 -13.80
CA ARG A 267 13.60 -3.17 -14.13
C ARG A 267 13.29 -4.30 -15.11
N GLY A 268 12.01 -4.63 -15.29
CA GLY A 268 11.57 -5.66 -16.22
C GLY A 268 12.06 -7.05 -15.84
N ARG A 269 12.18 -7.34 -14.54
CA ARG A 269 12.63 -8.64 -14.03
C ARG A 269 11.43 -9.47 -13.53
N PRO A 270 11.15 -10.63 -14.15
CA PRO A 270 9.99 -11.45 -13.78
C PRO A 270 9.95 -11.92 -12.33
N LYS A 271 11.12 -12.08 -11.70
CA LYS A 271 11.24 -12.43 -10.28
C LYS A 271 10.61 -11.39 -9.33
N ASP A 272 10.53 -10.13 -9.74
CA ASP A 272 10.01 -9.06 -8.88
C ASP A 272 8.46 -9.00 -8.96
N TRP A 273 7.83 -9.67 -9.93
CA TRP A 273 6.39 -9.56 -10.19
C TRP A 273 5.52 -10.04 -9.03
N SER A 274 5.85 -11.15 -8.37
CA SER A 274 5.10 -11.62 -7.19
C SER A 274 5.09 -10.58 -6.06
N ALA A 275 6.23 -9.90 -5.85
CA ALA A 275 6.33 -8.84 -4.85
C ALA A 275 5.40 -7.67 -5.19
N ILE A 276 5.41 -7.24 -6.46
CA ILE A 276 4.55 -6.16 -6.94
C ILE A 276 3.09 -6.54 -6.85
N PHE A 277 2.73 -7.79 -7.17
CA PHE A 277 1.36 -8.26 -7.07
C PHE A 277 0.85 -8.20 -5.62
N TYR A 278 1.62 -8.69 -4.64
CA TYR A 278 1.27 -8.50 -3.22
C TYR A 278 1.10 -7.03 -2.83
N VAL A 279 2.02 -6.16 -3.27
CA VAL A 279 1.94 -4.72 -3.01
C VAL A 279 0.66 -4.12 -3.58
N LEU A 280 0.27 -4.48 -4.81
CA LEU A 280 -0.99 -4.05 -5.42
C LEU A 280 -2.18 -4.45 -4.55
N LEU A 281 -2.27 -5.72 -4.16
CA LEU A 281 -3.36 -6.24 -3.33
C LEU A 281 -3.48 -5.47 -2.00
N ILE A 282 -2.35 -5.23 -1.33
CA ILE A 282 -2.33 -4.49 -0.07
C ILE A 282 -2.74 -3.02 -0.30
N LEU A 283 -2.29 -2.39 -1.39
CA LEU A 283 -2.62 -1.01 -1.70
C LEU A 283 -4.10 -0.81 -2.06
N PHE A 284 -4.80 -1.84 -2.56
CA PHE A 284 -6.27 -1.81 -2.71
C PHE A 284 -7.00 -1.72 -1.36
N HIS A 285 -6.49 -2.38 -0.32
CA HIS A 285 -7.03 -2.25 1.03
C HIS A 285 -6.72 -0.89 1.65
N VAL A 286 -5.50 -0.39 1.45
CA VAL A 286 -5.11 0.98 1.83
C VAL A 286 -6.03 2.03 1.19
N GLU A 287 -6.33 1.89 -0.10
CA GLU A 287 -7.23 2.81 -0.81
C GLU A 287 -8.68 2.73 -0.26
N GLY A 288 -9.17 1.53 0.02
CA GLY A 288 -10.49 1.33 0.63
C GLY A 288 -10.61 1.86 2.06
N ASP A 289 -9.57 1.67 2.89
CA ASP A 289 -9.51 2.25 4.25
C ASP A 289 -9.48 3.79 4.17
N LEU A 290 -8.73 4.38 3.23
CA LEU A 290 -8.75 5.83 2.98
C LEU A 290 -10.13 6.33 2.55
N GLN A 291 -10.83 5.58 1.69
CA GLN A 291 -12.19 5.90 1.28
C GLN A 291 -13.15 5.88 2.47
N SER A 292 -13.07 4.85 3.31
CA SER A 292 -13.89 4.71 4.53
C SER A 292 -13.61 5.83 5.53
N CYS A 293 -12.35 6.26 5.65
CA CYS A 293 -11.93 7.38 6.48
C CYS A 293 -12.24 8.76 5.89
N GLY A 294 -12.71 8.86 4.63
CA GLY A 294 -12.91 10.13 3.93
C GLY A 294 -13.86 11.08 4.67
N ASP A 295 -14.84 10.55 5.40
CA ASP A 295 -15.78 11.33 6.21
C ASP A 295 -15.12 12.01 7.44
N LEU A 296 -13.92 11.59 7.87
CA LEU A 296 -13.22 12.17 9.02
C LEU A 296 -12.51 13.48 8.71
N THR A 297 -11.91 13.59 7.53
CA THR A 297 -11.17 14.78 7.11
C THR A 297 -11.00 14.80 5.59
N THR A 298 -11.02 16.00 5.02
CA THR A 298 -10.71 16.26 3.61
C THR A 298 -9.31 15.77 3.21
N ALA A 299 -8.40 15.55 4.18
CA ALA A 299 -7.09 14.94 3.94
C ALA A 299 -7.21 13.53 3.37
N PHE A 300 -8.04 12.70 3.98
CA PHE A 300 -8.18 11.30 3.59
C PHE A 300 -8.95 11.17 2.28
N GLU A 301 -9.96 12.00 2.05
CA GLU A 301 -10.61 12.12 0.75
C GLU A 301 -9.61 12.52 -0.35
N SER A 302 -8.81 13.56 -0.12
CA SER A 302 -7.78 14.01 -1.09
C SER A 302 -6.72 12.94 -1.32
N ALA A 303 -6.25 12.30 -0.25
CA ALA A 303 -5.28 11.22 -0.32
C ALA A 303 -5.84 10.00 -1.04
N GLN A 304 -7.10 9.64 -0.83
CA GLN A 304 -7.79 8.55 -1.52
C GLN A 304 -7.77 8.77 -3.02
N VAL A 305 -8.13 9.96 -3.50
CA VAL A 305 -8.12 10.29 -4.94
C VAL A 305 -6.71 10.11 -5.52
N VAL A 306 -5.69 10.66 -4.86
CA VAL A 306 -4.30 10.57 -5.31
C VAL A 306 -3.79 9.12 -5.30
N VAL A 307 -4.10 8.36 -4.25
CA VAL A 307 -3.71 6.95 -4.12
C VAL A 307 -4.39 6.11 -5.20
N LYS A 308 -5.68 6.34 -5.47
CA LYS A 308 -6.43 5.65 -6.52
C LYS A 308 -5.82 5.89 -7.91
N GLU A 309 -5.48 7.14 -8.23
CA GLU A 309 -4.78 7.48 -9.48
C GLU A 309 -3.42 6.76 -9.59
N ALA A 310 -2.62 6.81 -8.52
CA ALA A 310 -1.31 6.17 -8.50
C ALA A 310 -1.40 4.64 -8.57
N LEU A 311 -2.42 4.04 -7.96
CA LEU A 311 -2.69 2.61 -8.03
C LEU A 311 -3.05 2.20 -9.45
N HIS A 312 -3.91 2.97 -10.11
CA HIS A 312 -4.27 2.74 -11.51
C HIS A 312 -3.04 2.82 -12.45
N ASP A 313 -2.16 3.80 -12.24
CA ASP A 313 -0.90 3.92 -12.98
C ASP A 313 0.08 2.77 -12.70
N LEU A 314 0.15 2.30 -11.45
CA LEU A 314 0.99 1.16 -11.07
C LEU A 314 0.46 -0.15 -11.68
N VAL A 315 -0.86 -0.37 -11.68
CA VAL A 315 -1.49 -1.52 -12.33
C VAL A 315 -1.28 -1.47 -13.85
N ARG A 316 -1.47 -0.32 -14.49
CA ARG A 316 -1.16 -0.17 -15.92
C ARG A 316 0.30 -0.49 -16.21
N SER A 317 1.22 -0.03 -15.36
CA SER A 317 2.63 -0.38 -15.48
C SER A 317 2.84 -1.89 -15.32
N PHE A 318 2.13 -2.52 -14.38
CA PHE A 318 2.26 -3.95 -14.09
C PHE A 318 1.84 -4.78 -15.29
N LEU A 319 0.67 -4.50 -15.87
CA LEU A 319 0.17 -5.13 -17.08
C LEU A 319 1.13 -4.92 -18.26
N PHE A 320 1.68 -3.71 -18.39
CA PHE A 320 2.65 -3.41 -19.42
C PHE A 320 3.93 -4.26 -19.29
N CYS A 321 4.49 -4.33 -18.08
CA CYS A 321 5.73 -5.04 -17.80
C CYS A 321 5.58 -6.56 -17.82
N CYS A 322 4.41 -7.08 -17.46
CA CYS A 322 4.08 -8.50 -17.54
C CYS A 322 3.64 -8.94 -18.95
N GLY A 323 4.08 -8.24 -20.01
CA GLY A 323 3.83 -8.62 -21.39
C GLY A 323 2.42 -8.34 -21.85
N GLY A 324 2.18 -7.07 -22.19
CA GLY A 324 0.91 -6.56 -22.75
C GLY A 324 0.34 -7.34 -23.94
N PRO A 325 -0.82 -6.92 -24.48
CA PRO A 325 -1.63 -7.73 -25.39
C PRO A 325 -0.82 -8.43 -26.49
N GLY A 326 -0.86 -9.76 -26.48
CA GLY A 326 -0.21 -10.63 -27.48
C GLY A 326 1.19 -11.15 -27.13
N GLN A 327 1.78 -10.81 -25.98
CA GLN A 327 3.07 -11.36 -25.54
C GLN A 327 2.95 -12.60 -24.64
N GLY A 328 1.76 -12.90 -24.11
CA GLY A 328 1.50 -14.14 -23.39
C GLY A 328 2.23 -14.27 -22.04
N LEU A 329 2.85 -13.20 -21.54
CA LEU A 329 3.59 -13.20 -20.27
C LEU A 329 2.70 -12.81 -19.08
N HIS A 330 1.43 -12.50 -19.34
CA HIS A 330 0.51 -12.00 -18.34
C HIS A 330 0.24 -13.08 -17.28
N PRO A 331 0.41 -12.78 -15.98
CA PRO A 331 0.36 -13.76 -14.90
C PRO A 331 -0.90 -14.60 -14.87
N PHE A 332 -2.02 -14.00 -15.29
CA PHE A 332 -3.37 -14.49 -15.04
C PHE A 332 -4.10 -14.83 -16.33
N LEU A 333 -3.37 -15.36 -17.31
CA LEU A 333 -3.98 -16.00 -18.48
C LEU A 333 -4.60 -17.34 -18.06
N GLU A 334 -5.52 -17.86 -18.88
CA GLU A 334 -6.22 -19.13 -18.63
C GLU A 334 -5.27 -20.29 -18.25
N HIS A 335 -4.02 -20.27 -18.73
CA HIS A 335 -3.02 -21.30 -18.49
C HIS A 335 -1.71 -20.67 -18.00
N PHE A 336 -1.28 -21.03 -16.79
CA PHE A 336 0.03 -20.68 -16.27
C PHE A 336 1.07 -21.74 -16.66
N ASP A 337 2.10 -21.32 -17.39
CA ASP A 337 3.26 -22.15 -17.70
C ASP A 337 4.33 -21.95 -16.62
N GLU A 338 4.27 -22.80 -15.59
CA GLU A 338 5.19 -22.76 -14.44
C GLU A 338 6.66 -22.95 -14.87
N GLU A 339 6.92 -23.84 -15.83
CA GLU A 339 8.27 -24.13 -16.29
C GLU A 339 8.86 -22.95 -17.08
N TRP A 340 8.04 -22.31 -17.90
CA TRP A 340 8.42 -21.08 -18.58
C TRP A 340 8.65 -19.92 -17.61
N TYR A 341 7.82 -19.78 -16.57
CA TYR A 341 8.04 -18.78 -15.52
C TYR A 341 9.35 -19.03 -14.75
N LYS A 342 9.61 -20.28 -14.33
CA LYS A 342 10.89 -20.66 -13.70
C LYS A 342 12.09 -20.32 -14.59
N LEU A 343 11.99 -20.56 -15.90
CA LEU A 343 13.03 -20.21 -16.86
C LEU A 343 13.30 -18.69 -16.88
N MET A 344 12.25 -17.88 -16.83
CA MET A 344 12.35 -16.42 -16.83
C MET A 344 12.94 -15.84 -15.54
N VAL A 345 12.55 -16.38 -14.40
CA VAL A 345 13.06 -15.96 -13.08
C VAL A 345 14.54 -16.37 -12.95
N GLY A 346 14.93 -17.48 -13.60
CA GLY A 346 16.30 -17.96 -13.73
C GLY A 346 16.59 -19.16 -12.83
N ALA A 347 17.53 -20.01 -13.26
CA ALA A 347 17.83 -21.28 -12.60
C ALA A 347 18.38 -21.15 -11.17
N ASP A 348 18.99 -20.01 -10.84
CA ASP A 348 19.52 -19.71 -9.50
C ASP A 348 18.48 -19.04 -8.59
N ALA A 349 17.27 -18.77 -9.10
CA ALA A 349 16.21 -18.20 -8.31
C ALA A 349 15.62 -19.25 -7.36
N ASP A 350 15.32 -18.81 -6.15
CA ASP A 350 14.68 -19.63 -5.16
C ASP A 350 13.29 -20.09 -5.66
N PRO A 351 12.93 -21.38 -5.49
CA PRO A 351 11.62 -21.91 -5.86
C PRO A 351 10.43 -21.08 -5.34
N ILE A 352 10.61 -20.32 -4.25
CA ILE A 352 9.56 -19.52 -3.63
C ILE A 352 8.91 -18.50 -4.58
N TYR A 353 9.64 -17.96 -5.57
CA TYR A 353 9.04 -17.04 -6.55
C TYR A 353 7.98 -17.73 -7.40
N ALA A 354 8.31 -18.91 -7.91
CA ALA A 354 7.39 -19.70 -8.74
C ALA A 354 6.22 -20.23 -7.91
N GLU A 355 6.46 -20.67 -6.67
CA GLU A 355 5.42 -21.16 -5.77
C GLU A 355 4.38 -20.07 -5.47
N HIS A 356 4.81 -18.89 -5.05
CA HIS A 356 3.89 -17.80 -4.73
C HIS A 356 3.13 -17.31 -5.97
N TYR A 357 3.81 -17.27 -7.11
CA TYR A 357 3.17 -16.87 -8.36
C TYR A 357 2.14 -17.90 -8.84
N ALA A 358 2.45 -19.20 -8.77
CA ALA A 358 1.53 -20.29 -9.07
C ALA A 358 0.30 -20.27 -8.15
N TRP A 359 0.52 -20.02 -6.85
CA TRP A 359 -0.58 -19.88 -5.89
C TRP A 359 -1.50 -18.70 -6.25
N HIS A 360 -0.93 -17.55 -6.64
CA HIS A 360 -1.75 -16.43 -7.08
C HIS A 360 -2.56 -16.76 -8.33
N HIS A 361 -1.95 -17.46 -9.30
CA HIS A 361 -2.63 -17.88 -10.52
C HIS A 361 -3.79 -18.85 -10.23
N GLU A 362 -3.55 -19.92 -9.48
CA GLU A 362 -4.58 -20.91 -9.12
C GLU A 362 -5.80 -20.21 -8.51
N ARG A 363 -5.54 -19.29 -7.59
CA ARG A 363 -6.59 -18.53 -6.90
C ARG A 363 -7.27 -17.51 -7.77
N TRP A 364 -6.53 -16.91 -8.71
CA TRP A 364 -7.12 -16.00 -9.68
C TRP A 364 -8.14 -16.74 -10.55
N MET A 365 -7.79 -17.95 -11.00
CA MET A 365 -8.68 -18.80 -11.80
C MET A 365 -9.92 -19.26 -11.02
N GLU A 366 -9.83 -19.45 -9.69
CA GLU A 366 -10.98 -19.74 -8.84
C GLU A 366 -11.94 -18.54 -8.67
N ASN A 367 -11.43 -17.31 -8.83
CA ASN A 367 -12.17 -16.07 -8.58
C ASN A 367 -13.00 -15.56 -9.79
N GLU A 368 -12.98 -16.24 -10.95
CA GLU A 368 -13.61 -15.71 -12.17
C GLU A 368 -15.16 -15.75 -12.15
N ALA A 369 -15.76 -14.57 -11.94
CA ALA A 369 -17.04 -14.15 -12.51
C ALA A 369 -16.81 -12.82 -13.26
N PRO A 370 -17.20 -12.59 -14.55
CA PRO A 370 -18.01 -13.35 -15.52
C PRO A 370 -17.30 -13.52 -16.92
N PRO A 371 -17.94 -14.06 -18.00
CA PRO A 371 -17.26 -14.56 -19.22
C PRO A 371 -16.83 -13.46 -20.23
N ARG A 372 -16.42 -12.28 -19.74
CA ARG A 372 -15.95 -11.13 -20.54
C ARG A 372 -14.70 -10.47 -19.95
N TYR A 373 -13.88 -11.23 -19.24
CA TYR A 373 -12.58 -10.74 -18.79
C TYR A 373 -11.65 -10.57 -19.99
N ASP A 374 -11.27 -9.34 -20.30
CA ASP A 374 -10.11 -9.05 -21.14
C ASP A 374 -8.94 -8.71 -20.19
N PRO A 375 -7.93 -9.58 -20.02
CA PRO A 375 -6.78 -9.32 -19.14
C PRO A 375 -5.96 -8.10 -19.58
N TYR A 376 -6.20 -7.60 -20.78
CA TYR A 376 -5.52 -6.44 -21.33
C TYR A 376 -6.35 -5.16 -21.25
N ASP A 377 -7.64 -5.25 -20.88
CA ASP A 377 -8.45 -4.10 -20.50
C ASP A 377 -8.17 -3.72 -19.05
N LEU A 378 -7.67 -2.50 -18.85
CA LEU A 378 -7.24 -2.02 -17.55
C LEU A 378 -8.38 -1.97 -16.55
N ASP A 379 -9.57 -1.53 -16.97
CA ASP A 379 -10.73 -1.40 -16.09
C ASP A 379 -11.25 -2.77 -15.66
N SER A 380 -11.37 -3.72 -16.60
CA SER A 380 -11.74 -5.11 -16.29
C SER A 380 -10.72 -5.79 -15.36
N PHE A 381 -9.42 -5.55 -15.58
CA PHE A 381 -8.37 -6.08 -14.71
C PHE A 381 -8.44 -5.49 -13.30
N MET A 382 -8.61 -4.17 -13.19
CA MET A 382 -8.75 -3.47 -11.92
C MET A 382 -9.96 -3.97 -11.11
N GLU A 383 -11.12 -4.16 -11.76
CA GLU A 383 -12.31 -4.70 -11.10
C GLU A 383 -12.07 -6.12 -10.58
N THR A 384 -11.47 -6.99 -11.39
CA THR A 384 -11.13 -8.37 -11.00
C THR A 384 -10.11 -8.40 -9.87
N LEU A 385 -9.09 -7.55 -9.94
CA LEU A 385 -8.06 -7.43 -8.91
C LEU A 385 -8.63 -6.91 -7.59
N TRP A 386 -9.61 -5.99 -7.65
CA TRP A 386 -10.36 -5.54 -6.47
C TRP A 386 -11.16 -6.71 -5.86
N GLN A 387 -11.93 -7.45 -6.66
CA GLN A 387 -12.68 -8.61 -6.16
C GLN A 387 -11.75 -9.64 -5.49
N TYR A 388 -10.62 -9.91 -6.14
CA TYR A 388 -9.58 -10.79 -5.62
C TYR A 388 -9.00 -10.26 -4.32
N ALA A 389 -8.64 -8.97 -4.21
CA ALA A 389 -8.06 -8.40 -3.00
C ALA A 389 -9.00 -8.54 -1.79
N TYR A 390 -10.31 -8.34 -2.00
CA TYR A 390 -11.34 -8.41 -0.96
C TYR A 390 -11.93 -9.81 -0.74
N GLY A 391 -11.49 -10.82 -1.51
CA GLY A 391 -11.93 -12.21 -1.33
C GLY A 391 -13.37 -12.48 -1.74
N TYR A 392 -13.90 -11.71 -2.69
CA TYR A 392 -15.22 -11.96 -3.28
C TYR A 392 -15.15 -13.12 -4.29
N ILE A 393 -14.93 -14.34 -3.78
CA ILE A 393 -14.89 -15.57 -4.59
C ILE A 393 -16.33 -16.01 -4.87
N SER A 394 -16.67 -16.17 -6.16
CA SER A 394 -18.02 -16.49 -6.66
C SER A 394 -18.41 -17.97 -6.57
#